data_AF-A0A4D5RDB2-F1
#
_entry.id   AF-A0A4D5RDB2-F1
#
_cell.length_a   1.000
_cell.length_b   1.000
_cell.length_c   1.000
_cell.angle_alpha   90.00
_cell.angle_beta   90.00
_cell.angle_gamma   90.00
#
_symmetry.space_group_name_H-M   'P 1'
#
loop_
_entity.id
_entity.type
_entity.pdbx_description
1 polymer ?
#
loop_
_entity_poly.entity_id
_entity_poly.type
_entity_poly.pdbx_seq_one_letter_code
_entity_poly.pdbx_strand_id
1 'polypeptide(L)'
;MRKLVCFLYLGVLLNRDPILLSDILRWISDGHVPYLNAVRLLPPDVRLWGAQWGCFVRQLPPQAETVAWETAYLAEFLGVKQELTPPDVLPVLGRLLVDLNLPLGLLDVCRMVLAVFPNLELQWHWSREGSESPVCLQPSCEVRAAAILLLVLKLVFLLDGKREKRVSSEAEKLQEPCPGRRLFSWSQWEEHTRARILLLRSNCYLFEPDDVDMLRSVVPLLREPREPLSKTSPVAMALREGLQKAFREMHGENLAWQQVPPSSFALTTAVDFFAQRPEVSPGLKQALDEEFLHRNVTYLTRNRGELAELGEWNDLIQRHPEFGRVARERCEHYWIMHPPPLRKTKYRCVRHRLPSDFVWLLEFLATVVHCEAGKLYADLVSLEKKSIIRRRS
;
A
#
# COMPACT_ATOMS: atom_id res chain seq x y z
N MET A 1 -18.31 15.18 -4.98
CA MET A 1 -17.10 15.22 -4.14
C MET A 1 -15.90 14.48 -4.71
N ARG A 2 -16.03 13.37 -5.47
CA ARG A 2 -14.87 12.64 -6.06
C ARG A 2 -13.86 13.53 -6.82
N LYS A 3 -14.37 14.52 -7.57
CA LYS A 3 -13.55 15.52 -8.26
C LYS A 3 -12.58 16.27 -7.33
N LEU A 4 -12.97 16.56 -6.08
CA LEU A 4 -12.08 17.18 -5.08
C LEU A 4 -10.84 16.32 -4.87
N VAL A 5 -11.02 15.02 -4.68
CA VAL A 5 -9.92 14.07 -4.48
C VAL A 5 -9.03 14.01 -5.73
N CYS A 6 -9.61 14.09 -6.93
CA CYS A 6 -8.85 14.15 -8.16
C CYS A 6 -8.02 15.44 -8.28
N PHE A 7 -8.56 16.60 -7.86
CA PHE A 7 -7.80 17.85 -7.81
C PHE A 7 -6.65 17.78 -6.80
N LEU A 8 -6.90 17.24 -5.60
CA LEU A 8 -5.86 17.06 -4.59
C LEU A 8 -4.75 16.15 -5.11
N TYR A 9 -5.12 15.00 -5.69
CA TYR A 9 -4.13 14.06 -6.23
C TYR A 9 -3.38 14.63 -7.43
N LEU A 10 -4.05 15.36 -8.34
CA LEU A 10 -3.39 16.05 -9.44
C LEU A 10 -2.37 17.08 -8.93
N GLY A 11 -2.74 17.87 -7.91
CA GLY A 11 -1.83 18.84 -7.29
C GLY A 11 -0.58 18.17 -6.72
N VAL A 12 -0.75 17.07 -5.98
CA VAL A 12 0.36 16.26 -5.46
C VAL A 12 1.29 15.80 -6.59
N LEU A 13 0.74 15.30 -7.70
CA LEU A 13 1.54 14.84 -8.84
C LEU A 13 2.30 15.97 -9.53
N LEU A 14 1.67 17.13 -9.73
CA LEU A 14 2.30 18.30 -10.36
C LEU A 14 3.40 18.89 -9.48
N ASN A 15 3.17 18.96 -8.16
CA ASN A 15 4.15 19.45 -7.19
C ASN A 15 5.25 18.44 -6.87
N ARG A 16 5.05 17.17 -7.23
CA ARG A 16 5.91 16.04 -6.85
C ARG A 16 6.04 15.89 -5.33
N ASP A 17 4.94 16.14 -4.62
CA ASP A 17 4.89 15.97 -3.17
C ASP A 17 5.04 14.49 -2.81
N PRO A 18 5.71 14.14 -1.69
CA PRO A 18 5.91 12.74 -1.25
C PRO A 18 4.63 12.12 -0.64
N ILE A 19 3.45 12.61 -1.07
CA ILE A 19 2.13 12.17 -0.66
C ILE A 19 1.64 11.16 -1.70
N LEU A 20 1.10 10.04 -1.23
CA LEU A 20 0.60 8.99 -2.09
C LEU A 20 -0.93 9.06 -2.20
N LEU A 21 -1.51 8.38 -3.21
CA LEU A 21 -2.96 8.34 -3.32
C LEU A 21 -3.58 7.62 -2.12
N SER A 22 -2.95 6.55 -1.63
CA SER A 22 -3.33 5.87 -0.39
C SER A 22 -3.43 6.82 0.80
N ASP A 23 -2.53 7.81 0.91
CA ASP A 23 -2.57 8.79 2.00
C ASP A 23 -3.84 9.62 1.94
N ILE A 24 -4.16 10.16 0.76
CA ILE A 24 -5.35 10.99 0.59
C ILE A 24 -6.61 10.16 0.91
N LEU A 25 -6.67 8.91 0.44
CA LEU A 25 -7.80 8.02 0.72
C LEU A 25 -7.92 7.67 2.19
N ARG A 26 -6.81 7.40 2.86
CA ARG A 26 -6.79 7.14 4.29
C ARG A 26 -7.13 8.40 5.10
N TRP A 27 -6.63 9.58 4.72
CA TRP A 27 -7.02 10.84 5.35
C TRP A 27 -8.52 11.14 5.20
N ILE A 28 -9.15 10.70 4.11
CA ILE A 28 -10.60 10.72 3.97
C ILE A 28 -11.26 9.78 4.98
N SER A 29 -10.78 8.55 5.09
CA SER A 29 -11.29 7.54 6.03
C SER A 29 -11.13 7.96 7.50
N ASP A 30 -9.97 8.50 7.85
CA ASP A 30 -9.62 8.96 9.18
C ASP A 30 -10.31 10.30 9.52
N GLY A 31 -10.98 10.95 8.56
CA GLY A 31 -11.74 12.18 8.75
C GLY A 31 -10.91 13.47 8.72
N HIS A 32 -9.65 13.40 8.30
CA HIS A 32 -8.77 14.57 8.06
C HIS A 32 -9.17 15.35 6.81
N VAL A 33 -9.72 14.66 5.81
CA VAL A 33 -10.27 15.28 4.60
C VAL A 33 -11.80 15.20 4.66
N PRO A 34 -12.52 16.33 4.61
CA PRO A 34 -13.97 16.38 4.74
C PRO A 34 -14.68 15.89 3.47
N TYR A 35 -14.62 14.58 3.24
CA TYR A 35 -15.25 13.92 2.11
C TYR A 35 -16.43 13.06 2.55
N LEU A 36 -16.26 12.33 3.67
CA LEU A 36 -17.32 11.52 4.27
C LEU A 36 -18.28 12.42 5.03
N ASN A 37 -19.58 12.22 4.78
CA ASN A 37 -20.68 12.94 5.41
C ASN A 37 -20.47 14.46 5.53
N ALA A 38 -19.89 15.06 4.50
CA ALA A 38 -19.56 16.49 4.41
C ALA A 38 -20.78 17.42 4.56
N VAL A 39 -22.01 16.89 4.49
CA VAL A 39 -23.25 17.62 4.85
C VAL A 39 -23.17 18.24 6.25
N ARG A 40 -22.43 17.64 7.18
CA ARG A 40 -22.25 18.15 8.56
C ARG A 40 -21.52 19.49 8.61
N LEU A 41 -20.79 19.85 7.55
CA LEU A 41 -20.05 21.11 7.45
C LEU A 41 -20.84 22.20 6.74
N LEU A 42 -22.04 21.88 6.25
CA LEU A 42 -22.91 22.85 5.63
C LEU A 42 -23.67 23.63 6.70
N PRO A 43 -23.95 24.92 6.47
CA PRO A 43 -24.84 25.69 7.32
C PRO A 43 -26.20 24.98 7.53
N PRO A 44 -26.83 25.09 8.72
CA PRO A 44 -28.07 24.35 9.05
C PRO A 44 -29.26 24.66 8.13
N ASP A 45 -29.24 25.83 7.48
CA ASP A 45 -30.25 26.31 6.54
C ASP A 45 -30.07 25.76 5.12
N VAL A 46 -28.92 25.15 4.82
CA VAL A 46 -28.67 24.55 3.51
C VAL A 46 -29.45 23.25 3.35
N ARG A 47 -30.43 23.26 2.43
CA ARG A 47 -31.16 22.05 2.02
C ARG A 47 -30.55 21.47 0.75
N LEU A 48 -30.05 20.24 0.86
CA LEU A 48 -29.52 19.48 -0.27
C LEU A 48 -30.63 18.72 -1.00
N TRP A 49 -30.57 18.69 -2.33
CA TRP A 49 -31.56 17.99 -3.16
C TRP A 49 -30.90 17.18 -4.29
N GLY A 50 -31.52 16.04 -4.63
CA GLY A 50 -31.11 15.19 -5.75
C GLY A 50 -29.62 14.82 -5.73
N ALA A 51 -28.92 15.02 -6.85
CA ALA A 51 -27.50 14.69 -7.01
C ALA A 51 -26.56 15.40 -6.00
N GLN A 52 -26.99 16.51 -5.41
CA GLN A 52 -26.23 17.21 -4.37
C GLN A 52 -26.16 16.38 -3.10
N TRP A 53 -27.25 15.71 -2.72
CA TRP A 53 -27.29 14.80 -1.58
C TRP A 53 -26.25 13.69 -1.72
N GLY A 54 -26.24 13.01 -2.88
CA GLY A 54 -25.25 11.97 -3.19
C GLY A 54 -23.80 12.49 -3.29
N CYS A 55 -23.58 13.80 -3.37
CA CYS A 55 -22.25 14.39 -3.30
C CYS A 55 -21.78 14.59 -1.87
N PHE A 56 -22.62 15.10 -0.96
CA PHE A 56 -22.23 15.49 0.40
C PHE A 56 -22.50 14.41 1.47
N VAL A 57 -23.34 13.40 1.19
CA VAL A 57 -23.71 12.34 2.16
C VAL A 57 -22.97 11.03 1.86
N ARG A 58 -21.70 11.13 1.43
CA ARG A 58 -20.85 9.96 1.13
C ARG A 58 -20.51 9.22 2.40
N GLN A 59 -20.67 7.90 2.39
CA GLN A 59 -20.36 7.02 3.53
C GLN A 59 -19.06 6.23 3.32
N LEU A 60 -18.54 6.19 2.09
CA LEU A 60 -17.33 5.44 1.75
C LEU A 60 -16.34 6.32 0.96
N PRO A 61 -15.02 6.11 1.15
CA PRO A 61 -14.00 6.72 0.31
C PRO A 61 -14.19 6.33 -1.17
N PRO A 62 -13.69 7.13 -2.12
CA PRO A 62 -13.66 6.71 -3.51
C PRO A 62 -12.63 5.60 -3.70
N GLN A 63 -12.84 4.74 -4.70
CA GLN A 63 -11.85 3.72 -5.07
C GLN A 63 -10.63 4.38 -5.72
N ALA A 64 -9.43 3.97 -5.31
CA ALA A 64 -8.16 4.49 -5.80
C ALA A 64 -8.08 4.53 -7.32
N GLU A 65 -8.52 3.47 -7.98
CA GLU A 65 -8.49 3.35 -9.44
C GLU A 65 -9.40 4.35 -10.13
N THR A 66 -10.58 4.57 -9.56
CA THR A 66 -11.51 5.56 -10.09
C THR A 66 -10.94 6.96 -9.94
N VAL A 67 -10.28 7.25 -8.81
CA VAL A 67 -9.60 8.54 -8.60
C VAL A 67 -8.44 8.70 -9.59
N ALA A 68 -7.58 7.69 -9.74
CA ALA A 68 -6.46 7.72 -10.67
C ALA A 68 -6.94 7.95 -12.11
N TRP A 69 -7.97 7.23 -12.53
CA TRP A 69 -8.59 7.38 -13.85
C TRP A 69 -9.18 8.77 -14.08
N GLU A 70 -10.00 9.27 -13.16
CA GLU A 70 -10.61 10.60 -13.27
C GLU A 70 -9.57 11.73 -13.17
N THR A 71 -8.50 11.53 -12.41
CA THR A 71 -7.36 12.45 -12.33
C THR A 71 -6.64 12.54 -13.68
N ALA A 72 -6.49 11.41 -14.36
CA ALA A 72 -5.90 11.34 -15.69
C ALA A 72 -6.70 12.16 -16.72
N TYR A 73 -8.03 12.00 -16.69
CA TYR A 73 -8.94 12.82 -17.49
C TYR A 73 -8.92 14.29 -17.11
N LEU A 74 -8.84 14.60 -15.82
CA LEU A 74 -8.76 15.97 -15.34
C LEU A 74 -7.48 16.66 -15.84
N ALA A 75 -6.34 15.96 -15.81
CA ALA A 75 -5.08 16.47 -16.34
C ALA A 75 -5.16 16.77 -17.85
N GLU A 76 -5.81 15.88 -18.62
CA GLU A 76 -6.06 16.09 -20.04
C GLU A 76 -7.01 17.27 -20.30
N PHE A 77 -8.11 17.36 -19.55
CA PHE A 77 -9.05 18.47 -19.63
C PHE A 77 -8.40 19.83 -19.32
N LEU A 78 -7.47 19.87 -18.37
CA LEU A 78 -6.76 21.08 -17.98
C LEU A 78 -5.54 21.38 -18.86
N GLY A 79 -5.16 20.49 -19.78
CA GLY A 79 -4.00 20.66 -20.65
C GLY A 79 -2.64 20.52 -19.96
N VAL A 80 -2.59 19.87 -18.78
CA VAL A 80 -1.36 19.68 -17.96
C VAL A 80 -0.83 18.25 -18.01
N LYS A 81 -1.38 17.41 -18.89
CA LYS A 81 -1.02 15.99 -19.08
C LYS A 81 0.48 15.80 -19.30
N GLN A 82 1.09 16.69 -20.08
CA GLN A 82 2.51 16.62 -20.46
C GLN A 82 3.46 16.96 -19.30
N GLU A 83 2.95 17.63 -18.25
CA GLU A 83 3.74 17.97 -17.05
C GLU A 83 3.84 16.79 -16.08
N LEU A 84 2.98 15.78 -16.24
CA LEU A 84 2.93 14.61 -15.37
C LEU A 84 4.03 13.61 -15.71
N THR A 85 4.80 13.25 -14.69
CA THR A 85 5.81 12.19 -14.76
C THR A 85 5.49 11.09 -13.74
N PRO A 86 5.67 9.80 -14.08
CA PRO A 86 5.56 8.72 -13.10
C PRO A 86 6.50 8.99 -11.91
N PRO A 87 6.02 8.84 -10.65
CA PRO A 87 6.88 8.98 -9.48
C PRO A 87 7.99 7.91 -9.45
N ASP A 88 9.12 8.26 -8.83
CA ASP A 88 10.16 7.28 -8.52
C ASP A 88 9.64 6.25 -7.50
N VAL A 89 9.80 4.97 -7.81
CA VAL A 89 9.36 3.86 -6.96
C VAL A 89 10.27 3.65 -5.75
N LEU A 90 11.54 4.09 -5.80
CA LEU A 90 12.52 3.81 -4.75
C LEU A 90 12.21 4.53 -3.42
N PRO A 91 11.83 5.82 -3.40
CA PRO A 91 11.35 6.48 -2.18
C PRO A 91 10.11 5.79 -1.58
N VAL A 92 9.20 5.32 -2.43
CA VAL A 92 7.99 4.60 -1.99
C VAL A 92 8.35 3.25 -1.38
N LEU A 93 9.31 2.52 -1.95
CA LEU A 93 9.86 1.30 -1.37
C LEU A 93 10.49 1.54 0.01
N GLY A 94 11.31 2.59 0.15
CA GLY A 94 11.90 2.96 1.44
C GLY A 94 10.83 3.26 2.49
N ARG A 95 9.80 4.01 2.10
CA ARG A 95 8.64 4.32 2.94
C ARG A 95 7.88 3.06 3.35
N LEU A 96 7.61 2.13 2.43
CA LEU A 96 6.98 0.84 2.74
C LEU A 96 7.84 0.01 3.70
N LEU A 97 9.17 -0.05 3.51
CA LEU A 97 10.05 -0.79 4.43
C LEU A 97 9.96 -0.24 5.86
N VAL A 98 9.97 1.08 6.01
CA VAL A 98 9.82 1.73 7.32
C VAL A 98 8.45 1.41 7.92
N ASP A 99 7.37 1.62 7.16
CA ASP A 99 6.01 1.45 7.67
C ASP A 99 5.67 -0.01 7.99
N LEU A 100 6.26 -0.96 7.26
CA LEU A 100 6.12 -2.40 7.49
C LEU A 100 7.10 -2.92 8.56
N ASN A 101 7.95 -2.06 9.15
CA ASN A 101 9.02 -2.44 10.06
C ASN A 101 9.88 -3.57 9.48
N LEU A 102 10.33 -3.42 8.23
CA LEU A 102 11.24 -4.35 7.55
C LEU A 102 12.67 -3.82 7.55
N PRO A 103 13.70 -4.69 7.48
CA PRO A 103 15.10 -4.28 7.41
C PRO A 103 15.39 -3.26 6.29
N LEU A 104 16.00 -2.13 6.64
CA LEU A 104 16.35 -1.09 5.66
C LEU A 104 17.36 -1.57 4.61
N GLY A 105 18.20 -2.56 4.94
CA GLY A 105 19.13 -3.19 3.99
C GLY A 105 18.44 -3.86 2.79
N LEU A 106 17.13 -4.13 2.87
CA LEU A 106 16.35 -4.58 1.71
C LEU A 106 16.23 -3.51 0.63
N LEU A 107 16.37 -2.22 0.97
CA LEU A 107 16.33 -1.13 -0.01
C LEU A 107 17.49 -1.21 -1.02
N ASP A 108 18.66 -1.66 -0.57
CA ASP A 108 19.80 -1.89 -1.46
C ASP A 108 19.54 -3.06 -2.41
N VAL A 109 18.86 -4.11 -1.92
CA VAL A 109 18.42 -5.23 -2.76
C VAL A 109 17.39 -4.78 -3.79
N CYS A 110 16.43 -3.94 -3.39
CA CYS A 110 15.49 -3.31 -4.32
C CYS A 110 16.22 -2.51 -5.41
N ARG A 111 17.20 -1.68 -5.03
CA ARG A 111 18.01 -0.88 -5.97
C ARG A 111 18.77 -1.78 -6.94
N MET A 112 19.38 -2.87 -6.45
CA MET A 112 20.06 -3.85 -7.30
C MET A 112 19.09 -4.53 -8.28
N VAL A 113 17.90 -4.93 -7.83
CA VAL A 113 16.88 -5.55 -8.69
C VAL A 113 16.44 -4.59 -9.79
N LEU A 114 16.21 -3.31 -9.47
CA LEU A 114 15.86 -2.28 -10.45
C LEU A 114 17.01 -2.02 -11.44
N ALA A 115 18.25 -1.99 -10.97
CA ALA A 115 19.42 -1.83 -11.85
C ALA A 115 19.58 -2.99 -12.84
N VAL A 116 19.34 -4.23 -12.40
CA VAL A 116 19.43 -5.44 -13.24
C VAL A 116 18.23 -5.53 -14.21
N PHE A 117 17.05 -5.08 -13.76
CA PHE A 117 15.80 -5.11 -14.53
C PHE A 117 15.14 -3.71 -14.59
N PRO A 118 15.67 -2.76 -15.39
CA PRO A 118 15.10 -1.41 -15.48
C PRO A 118 13.65 -1.35 -15.96
N ASN A 119 13.20 -2.37 -16.70
CA ASN A 119 11.82 -2.51 -17.18
C ASN A 119 10.79 -2.87 -16.08
N LEU A 120 11.24 -3.03 -14.84
CA LEU A 120 10.38 -3.13 -13.66
C LEU A 120 9.93 -1.76 -13.14
N GLU A 121 10.60 -0.67 -13.52
CA GLU A 121 10.20 0.69 -13.17
C GLU A 121 8.76 0.99 -13.59
N LEU A 122 8.16 1.97 -12.90
CA LEU A 122 6.82 2.43 -13.20
C LEU A 122 6.84 3.17 -14.55
N GLN A 123 5.98 2.74 -15.47
CA GLN A 123 5.79 3.39 -16.76
C GLN A 123 4.31 3.71 -16.92
N TRP A 124 3.99 4.98 -17.07
CA TRP A 124 2.67 5.40 -17.50
C TRP A 124 2.59 5.40 -19.02
N HIS A 125 1.52 4.83 -19.55
CA HIS A 125 1.29 4.78 -20.97
C HIS A 125 0.26 5.85 -21.34
N TRP A 126 0.67 6.80 -22.16
CA TRP A 126 -0.20 7.84 -22.71
C TRP A 126 -0.81 7.35 -24.01
N SER A 127 -2.14 7.35 -24.10
CA SER A 127 -2.82 7.14 -25.38
C SER A 127 -2.43 8.23 -26.37
N ARG A 128 -2.21 7.86 -27.64
CA ARG A 128 -1.97 8.81 -28.73
C ARG A 128 -3.23 9.67 -28.95
N GLU A 129 -3.02 10.91 -29.39
CA GLU A 129 -4.10 11.79 -29.85
C GLU A 129 -5.02 11.06 -30.84
N GLY A 130 -6.32 11.10 -30.59
CA GLY A 130 -7.35 10.45 -31.42
C GLY A 130 -7.77 9.03 -30.99
N SER A 131 -7.18 8.46 -29.93
CA SER A 131 -7.67 7.20 -29.35
C SER A 131 -8.86 7.46 -28.42
N GLU A 132 -9.92 6.64 -28.54
CA GLU A 132 -11.06 6.64 -27.59
C GLU A 132 -10.66 6.15 -26.18
N SER A 133 -9.49 5.53 -26.03
CA SER A 133 -9.02 4.98 -24.76
C SER A 133 -8.30 6.04 -23.93
N PRO A 134 -8.80 6.39 -22.74
CA PRO A 134 -8.24 7.44 -21.89
C PRO A 134 -6.85 7.12 -21.34
N VAL A 135 -6.22 8.15 -20.78
CA VAL A 135 -4.97 8.09 -20.01
C VAL A 135 -5.04 7.03 -18.89
N CYS A 136 -3.97 6.24 -18.74
CA CYS A 136 -3.87 5.22 -17.70
C CYS A 136 -2.78 5.57 -16.67
N LEU A 137 -3.17 6.14 -15.52
CA LEU A 137 -2.30 6.29 -14.33
C LEU A 137 -2.23 4.97 -13.54
N GLN A 138 -2.08 3.83 -14.23
CA GLN A 138 -2.04 2.50 -13.62
C GLN A 138 -0.86 1.65 -14.12
N PRO A 139 -0.34 0.71 -13.29
CA PRO A 139 -0.63 0.58 -11.85
C PRO A 139 -0.20 1.84 -11.08
N SER A 140 -0.75 2.06 -9.89
CA SER A 140 -0.24 3.16 -9.06
C SER A 140 1.21 2.88 -8.67
N CYS A 141 1.98 3.94 -8.39
CA CYS A 141 3.36 3.80 -7.94
C CYS A 141 3.49 2.89 -6.70
N GLU A 142 2.49 2.93 -5.83
CA GLU A 142 2.42 2.15 -4.60
C GLU A 142 2.19 0.67 -4.86
N VAL A 143 1.28 0.34 -5.78
CA VAL A 143 1.04 -1.04 -6.21
C VAL A 143 2.29 -1.60 -6.86
N ARG A 144 2.97 -0.81 -7.71
CA ARG A 144 4.23 -1.21 -8.32
C ARG A 144 5.33 -1.41 -7.28
N ALA A 145 5.47 -0.50 -6.32
CA ALA A 145 6.42 -0.62 -5.22
C ALA A 145 6.14 -1.87 -4.37
N ALA A 146 4.89 -2.13 -3.99
CA ALA A 146 4.50 -3.34 -3.24
C ALA A 146 4.78 -4.63 -4.04
N ALA A 147 4.57 -4.63 -5.36
CA ALA A 147 4.88 -5.78 -6.21
C ALA A 147 6.39 -6.04 -6.29
N ILE A 148 7.21 -4.99 -6.41
CA ILE A 148 8.67 -5.08 -6.38
C ILE A 148 9.15 -5.57 -5.00
N LEU A 149 8.58 -5.03 -3.92
CA LEU A 149 8.90 -5.48 -2.57
C LEU A 149 8.57 -6.96 -2.38
N LEU A 150 7.38 -7.41 -2.80
CA LEU A 150 7.03 -8.84 -2.80
C LEU A 150 8.02 -9.70 -3.58
N LEU A 151 8.43 -9.24 -4.76
CA LEU A 151 9.46 -9.92 -5.56
C LEU A 151 10.79 -10.03 -4.81
N VAL A 152 11.22 -8.95 -4.15
CA VAL A 152 12.45 -8.92 -3.34
C VAL A 152 12.34 -9.85 -2.13
N LEU A 153 11.21 -9.84 -1.42
CA LEU A 153 11.00 -10.75 -0.29
C LEU A 153 10.97 -12.22 -0.73
N LYS A 154 10.36 -12.52 -1.88
CA LYS A 154 10.43 -13.86 -2.52
C LYS A 154 11.88 -14.24 -2.87
N LEU A 155 12.67 -13.31 -3.37
CA LEU A 155 14.09 -13.53 -3.72
C LEU A 155 14.94 -13.83 -2.50
N VAL A 156 14.77 -13.04 -1.43
CA VAL A 156 15.62 -13.06 -0.24
C VAL A 156 15.22 -14.19 0.71
N PHE A 157 13.92 -14.38 0.97
CA PHE A 157 13.41 -15.31 1.98
C PHE A 157 12.81 -16.59 1.40
N LEU A 158 12.68 -16.69 0.07
CA LEU A 158 12.19 -17.89 -0.62
C LEU A 158 10.76 -18.32 -0.24
N LEU A 159 9.89 -17.36 0.09
CA LEU A 159 8.52 -17.45 0.65
C LEU A 159 7.64 -18.64 0.16
N ASP A 160 7.91 -19.85 0.59
CA ASP A 160 7.22 -21.08 0.14
C ASP A 160 6.43 -21.80 1.24
N GLY A 161 6.30 -21.15 2.39
CA GLY A 161 5.69 -21.67 3.61
C GLY A 161 6.65 -22.53 4.45
N LYS A 162 7.90 -22.74 4.00
CA LYS A 162 8.86 -23.63 4.69
C LYS A 162 10.26 -23.01 4.80
N ARG A 163 10.82 -22.52 3.70
CA ARG A 163 12.20 -22.02 3.63
C ARG A 163 12.37 -20.74 4.42
N GLU A 164 11.41 -19.84 4.41
CA GLU A 164 11.42 -18.62 5.23
C GLU A 164 11.49 -18.94 6.74
N LYS A 165 10.81 -20.00 7.18
CA LYS A 165 10.84 -20.48 8.58
C LYS A 165 12.17 -21.14 8.91
N ARG A 166 12.73 -21.92 7.97
CA ARG A 166 14.05 -22.53 8.11
C ARG A 166 15.14 -21.45 8.20
N VAL A 167 15.12 -20.46 7.31
CA VAL A 167 16.03 -19.31 7.32
C VAL A 167 15.96 -18.57 8.65
N SER A 168 14.74 -18.37 9.19
CA SER A 168 14.53 -17.74 10.50
C SER A 168 15.15 -18.55 11.64
N SER A 169 14.89 -19.85 11.67
CA SER A 169 15.45 -20.74 12.71
C SER A 169 16.98 -20.75 12.69
N GLU A 170 17.60 -20.74 11.51
CA GLU A 170 19.05 -20.66 11.43
C GLU A 170 19.59 -19.28 11.83
N ALA A 171 18.91 -18.19 11.46
CA ALA A 171 19.28 -16.84 11.91
C ALA A 171 19.20 -16.70 13.44
N GLU A 172 18.19 -17.28 14.07
CA GLU A 172 18.01 -17.29 15.53
C GLU A 172 19.11 -18.09 16.23
N LYS A 173 19.48 -19.27 15.71
CA LYS A 173 20.61 -20.06 16.24
C LYS A 173 21.94 -19.31 16.14
N LEU A 174 22.10 -18.47 15.12
CA LEU A 174 23.30 -17.66 14.91
C LEU A 174 23.32 -16.37 15.73
N GLN A 175 22.21 -16.02 16.37
CA GLN A 175 22.12 -14.83 17.23
C GLN A 175 23.00 -14.98 18.48
N GLU A 176 23.04 -16.18 19.09
CA GLU A 176 23.87 -16.49 20.27
C GLU A 176 25.38 -16.34 20.02
N PRO A 177 25.97 -16.93 18.95
CA PRO A 177 27.41 -16.80 18.68
C PRO A 177 27.84 -15.44 18.11
N CYS A 178 26.91 -14.53 17.78
CA CYS A 178 27.20 -13.19 17.24
C CYS A 178 26.52 -12.07 18.05
N PRO A 179 26.82 -11.93 19.37
CA PRO A 179 26.22 -10.91 20.23
C PRO A 179 26.70 -9.52 19.80
N GLY A 180 25.89 -8.86 18.99
CA GLY A 180 26.21 -7.55 18.38
C GLY A 180 25.62 -7.39 16.99
N ARG A 181 25.38 -8.50 16.27
CA ARG A 181 24.60 -8.49 15.03
C ARG A 181 23.18 -8.96 15.31
N ARG A 182 22.21 -8.05 15.19
CA ARG A 182 20.79 -8.43 15.24
C ARG A 182 20.40 -8.96 13.87
N LEU A 183 20.40 -10.28 13.70
CA LEU A 183 19.98 -10.89 12.44
C LEU A 183 18.45 -10.78 12.30
N PHE A 184 17.99 -10.59 11.07
CA PHE A 184 16.55 -10.56 10.83
C PHE A 184 15.95 -11.97 10.89
N SER A 185 14.87 -12.16 11.65
CA SER A 185 14.07 -13.39 11.64
C SER A 185 12.72 -13.09 10.98
N TRP A 186 12.40 -13.79 9.90
CA TRP A 186 11.10 -13.66 9.23
C TRP A 186 9.97 -14.11 10.14
N SER A 187 10.16 -15.18 10.91
CA SER A 187 9.17 -15.67 11.87
C SER A 187 8.81 -14.62 12.93
N GLN A 188 9.82 -13.98 13.54
CA GLN A 188 9.60 -12.92 14.53
C GLN A 188 8.92 -11.69 13.91
N TRP A 189 9.38 -11.27 12.72
CA TRP A 189 8.77 -10.14 12.02
C TRP A 189 7.31 -10.41 11.65
N GLU A 190 7.00 -11.62 11.21
CA GLU A 190 5.64 -12.01 10.86
C GLU A 190 4.73 -12.00 12.10
N GLU A 191 5.19 -12.55 13.23
CA GLU A 191 4.44 -12.52 14.49
C GLU A 191 4.17 -11.08 14.95
N HIS A 192 5.20 -10.25 14.99
CA HIS A 192 5.10 -8.82 15.29
C HIS A 192 4.10 -8.11 14.34
N THR A 193 4.20 -8.35 13.03
CA THR A 193 3.31 -7.74 12.04
C THR A 193 1.87 -8.20 12.19
N ARG A 194 1.64 -9.48 12.52
CA ARG A 194 0.30 -9.99 12.82
C ARG A 194 -0.28 -9.34 14.07
N ALA A 195 0.53 -9.11 15.11
CA ALA A 195 0.12 -8.38 16.30
C ALA A 195 -0.27 -6.92 15.98
N ARG A 196 0.52 -6.23 15.15
CA ARG A 196 0.18 -4.89 14.62
C ARG A 196 -1.16 -4.90 13.89
N ILE A 197 -1.39 -5.84 12.97
CA ILE A 197 -2.65 -5.95 12.23
C ILE A 197 -3.83 -6.23 13.16
N LEU A 198 -3.65 -7.08 14.19
CA LEU A 198 -4.69 -7.38 15.17
C LEU A 198 -5.14 -6.11 15.91
N LEU A 199 -4.18 -5.29 16.36
CA LEU A 199 -4.46 -4.01 17.01
C LEU A 199 -5.23 -3.08 16.06
N LEU A 200 -4.78 -2.98 14.82
CA LEU A 200 -5.37 -2.07 13.82
C LEU A 200 -6.76 -2.52 13.36
N ARG A 201 -7.03 -3.82 13.20
CA ARG A 201 -8.36 -4.35 12.83
C ARG A 201 -9.47 -3.91 13.76
N SER A 202 -9.16 -3.77 15.04
CA SER A 202 -10.15 -3.40 16.05
C SER A 202 -10.34 -1.89 16.17
N ASN A 203 -9.52 -1.07 15.49
CA ASN A 203 -9.44 0.36 15.78
C ASN A 203 -9.24 1.26 14.54
N CYS A 204 -8.95 0.71 13.36
CA CYS A 204 -8.52 1.46 12.18
C CYS A 204 -9.27 1.03 10.92
N TYR A 205 -9.75 2.02 10.17
CA TYR A 205 -10.49 1.84 8.92
C TYR A 205 -9.69 1.10 7.84
N LEU A 206 -8.35 1.13 7.90
CA LEU A 206 -7.47 0.40 6.98
C LEU A 206 -7.81 -1.09 6.89
N PHE A 207 -8.35 -1.68 7.96
CA PHE A 207 -8.64 -3.11 8.04
C PHE A 207 -10.09 -3.42 8.38
N GLU A 208 -11.01 -2.44 8.24
CA GLU A 208 -12.43 -2.73 8.35
C GLU A 208 -12.83 -3.79 7.30
N PRO A 209 -13.73 -4.72 7.65
CA PRO A 209 -14.34 -5.61 6.66
C PRO A 209 -14.92 -4.79 5.51
N ASP A 210 -15.04 -5.37 4.32
CA ASP A 210 -15.82 -4.80 3.22
C ASP A 210 -17.31 -4.71 3.63
N ASP A 211 -17.67 -3.82 4.55
CA ASP A 211 -19.03 -3.38 4.88
C ASP A 211 -19.65 -2.61 3.72
N VAL A 212 -18.93 -2.50 2.61
CA VAL A 212 -19.45 -2.08 1.32
C VAL A 212 -20.69 -2.89 0.94
N ASP A 213 -20.76 -4.20 1.24
CA ASP A 213 -21.95 -5.00 0.92
C ASP A 213 -23.11 -4.80 1.91
N MET A 214 -22.82 -4.59 3.20
CA MET A 214 -23.84 -4.23 4.20
C MET A 214 -24.39 -2.82 3.93
N LEU A 215 -23.54 -1.83 3.67
CA LEU A 215 -23.94 -0.47 3.30
C LEU A 215 -24.64 -0.41 1.94
N ARG A 216 -24.19 -1.16 0.93
CA ARG A 216 -24.91 -1.30 -0.36
C ARG A 216 -26.31 -1.88 -0.18
N SER A 217 -26.55 -2.72 0.83
CA SER A 217 -27.88 -3.24 1.13
C SER A 217 -28.83 -2.16 1.70
N VAL A 218 -28.29 -1.08 2.29
CA VAL A 218 -29.06 0.06 2.84
C VAL A 218 -29.23 1.18 1.81
N VAL A 219 -28.37 1.29 0.79
CA VAL A 219 -28.47 2.31 -0.29
C VAL A 219 -29.85 2.32 -1.00
N PRO A 220 -30.51 1.19 -1.30
CA PRO A 220 -31.86 1.18 -1.88
C PRO A 220 -32.94 1.78 -0.97
N LEU A 221 -32.71 1.84 0.35
CA LEU A 221 -33.64 2.42 1.33
C LEU A 221 -33.52 3.96 1.39
N LEU A 222 -32.46 4.53 0.81
CA LEU A 222 -32.19 5.98 0.73
C LEU A 222 -32.59 6.55 -0.64
N ARG A 223 -33.79 6.22 -1.14
CA ARG A 223 -34.27 6.62 -2.48
C ARG A 223 -34.13 8.12 -2.77
N GLU A 224 -33.60 8.45 -3.95
CA GLU A 224 -33.59 9.79 -4.53
C GLU A 224 -34.99 10.29 -4.90
N PRO A 225 -35.31 11.58 -4.71
CA PRO A 225 -36.35 12.26 -5.48
C PRO A 225 -35.88 12.50 -6.92
N ARG A 226 -36.75 12.20 -7.89
CA ARG A 226 -36.42 11.96 -9.31
C ARG A 226 -36.30 13.18 -10.24
N GLU A 227 -36.17 14.41 -9.74
CA GLU A 227 -36.13 15.56 -10.65
C GLU A 227 -34.81 16.35 -10.60
N PRO A 228 -34.09 16.50 -11.73
CA PRO A 228 -32.90 17.33 -11.80
C PRO A 228 -33.28 18.82 -11.72
N LEU A 229 -32.74 19.52 -10.73
CA LEU A 229 -32.87 20.98 -10.62
C LEU A 229 -32.03 21.68 -11.70
N SER A 230 -32.66 22.62 -12.41
CA SER A 230 -31.98 23.53 -13.35
C SER A 230 -30.82 24.27 -12.67
N LYS A 231 -29.70 24.46 -13.39
CA LYS A 231 -28.52 25.22 -12.93
C LYS A 231 -28.84 26.68 -12.54
N THR A 232 -29.97 27.22 -12.99
CA THR A 232 -30.46 28.58 -12.67
C THR A 232 -31.50 28.61 -11.56
N SER A 233 -31.76 27.48 -10.90
CA SER A 233 -32.71 27.42 -9.78
C SER A 233 -32.22 28.31 -8.62
N PRO A 234 -33.12 29.08 -7.97
CA PRO A 234 -32.82 29.85 -6.77
C PRO A 234 -32.15 28.99 -5.67
N VAL A 235 -32.49 27.71 -5.61
CA VAL A 235 -31.91 26.74 -4.66
C VAL A 235 -30.45 26.42 -4.99
N ALA A 236 -30.09 26.32 -6.27
CA ALA A 236 -28.71 26.08 -6.70
C ALA A 236 -27.82 27.30 -6.46
N MET A 237 -28.37 28.50 -6.63
CA MET A 237 -27.70 29.77 -6.33
C MET A 237 -27.48 29.92 -4.81
N ALA A 238 -28.52 29.67 -4.00
CA ALA A 238 -28.42 29.72 -2.54
C ALA A 238 -27.41 28.71 -1.98
N LEU A 239 -27.35 27.49 -2.54
CA LEU A 239 -26.33 26.51 -2.16
C LEU A 239 -24.91 27.01 -2.50
N ARG A 240 -24.72 27.59 -3.68
CA ARG A 240 -23.41 28.13 -4.10
C ARG A 240 -22.96 29.26 -3.17
N GLU A 241 -23.85 30.19 -2.85
CA GLU A 241 -23.57 31.31 -1.94
C GLU A 241 -23.31 30.82 -0.52
N GLY A 242 -24.11 29.88 -0.02
CA GLY A 242 -23.93 29.26 1.30
C GLY A 242 -22.60 28.50 1.41
N LEU A 243 -22.21 27.76 0.37
CA LEU A 243 -20.90 27.10 0.29
C LEU A 243 -19.77 28.14 0.27
N GLN A 244 -19.87 29.18 -0.56
CA GLN A 244 -18.84 30.23 -0.63
C GLN A 244 -18.68 30.96 0.70
N LYS A 245 -19.77 31.18 1.43
CA LYS A 245 -19.75 31.75 2.77
C LYS A 245 -19.09 30.79 3.77
N ALA A 246 -19.50 29.52 3.81
CA ALA A 246 -18.90 28.50 4.67
C ALA A 246 -17.39 28.33 4.39
N PHE A 247 -16.95 28.37 3.13
CA PHE A 247 -15.53 28.34 2.77
C PHE A 247 -14.74 29.56 3.25
N ARG A 248 -15.36 30.74 3.33
CA ARG A 248 -14.73 31.96 3.87
C ARG A 248 -14.69 31.95 5.40
N GLU A 249 -15.65 31.28 6.04
CA GLU A 249 -15.82 31.24 7.49
C GLU A 249 -15.16 30.01 8.14
N MET A 250 -14.71 29.02 7.36
CA MET A 250 -13.92 27.90 7.84
C MET A 250 -12.54 28.36 8.34
N HIS A 251 -12.50 28.83 9.58
CA HIS A 251 -11.32 28.76 10.43
C HIS A 251 -11.43 27.51 11.29
N GLY A 252 -10.32 26.78 11.41
CA GLY A 252 -10.26 25.41 11.93
C GLY A 252 -10.81 25.25 13.34
N GLU A 253 -12.13 25.06 13.45
CA GLU A 253 -12.68 24.32 14.57
C GLU A 253 -12.24 22.86 14.37
N ASN A 254 -11.21 22.48 15.14
CA ASN A 254 -10.82 21.09 15.31
C ASN A 254 -12.03 20.36 15.91
N LEU A 255 -12.87 19.80 15.04
CA LEU A 255 -13.84 18.80 15.43
C LEU A 255 -13.01 17.65 16.01
N ALA A 256 -12.94 17.59 17.33
CA ALA A 256 -12.16 16.64 18.12
C ALA A 256 -12.72 15.22 17.94
N TRP A 257 -12.54 14.66 16.75
CA TRP A 257 -12.61 13.23 16.53
C TRP A 257 -11.26 12.69 17.02
N GLN A 258 -11.27 11.59 17.77
CA GLN A 258 -10.06 10.86 18.18
C GLN A 258 -9.38 10.24 16.96
N GLN A 259 -8.81 11.07 16.10
CA GLN A 259 -8.22 10.68 14.83
C GLN A 259 -6.77 10.32 15.07
N VAL A 260 -6.34 9.18 14.51
CA VAL A 260 -4.93 8.89 14.34
C VAL A 260 -4.30 10.10 13.65
N PRO A 261 -3.16 10.65 14.14
CA PRO A 261 -2.54 11.81 13.52
C PRO A 261 -2.29 11.58 12.01
N PRO A 262 -2.47 12.61 11.16
CA PRO A 262 -2.18 12.46 9.74
C PRO A 262 -0.67 12.23 9.57
N SER A 263 -0.30 11.13 8.94
CA SER A 263 1.10 10.72 8.78
C SER A 263 1.31 10.00 7.46
N SER A 264 2.50 10.06 6.87
CA SER A 264 2.88 9.22 5.73
C SER A 264 3.29 7.79 6.16
N PHE A 265 3.43 7.52 7.44
CA PHE A 265 3.73 6.17 7.97
C PHE A 265 2.50 5.64 8.67
N ALA A 266 1.52 5.24 7.86
CA ALA A 266 0.17 4.97 8.30
C ALA A 266 0.09 3.86 9.35
N LEU A 267 0.80 2.75 9.10
CA LEU A 267 0.78 1.61 10.01
C LEU A 267 1.53 1.92 11.30
N THR A 268 2.71 2.52 11.21
CA THR A 268 3.52 2.85 12.40
C THR A 268 2.80 3.86 13.27
N THR A 269 2.36 4.99 12.69
CA THR A 269 1.65 6.03 13.46
C THR A 269 0.34 5.51 14.07
N ALA A 270 -0.43 4.69 13.35
CA ALA A 270 -1.66 4.12 13.90
C ALA A 270 -1.35 3.13 15.04
N VAL A 271 -0.34 2.27 14.88
CA VAL A 271 0.08 1.34 15.94
C VAL A 271 0.53 2.09 17.18
N ASP A 272 1.40 3.08 17.03
CA ASP A 272 1.90 3.89 18.16
C ASP A 272 0.75 4.60 18.89
N PHE A 273 -0.21 5.12 18.14
CA PHE A 273 -1.39 5.79 18.71
C PHE A 273 -2.29 4.82 19.49
N PHE A 274 -2.59 3.64 18.92
CA PHE A 274 -3.49 2.68 19.58
C PHE A 274 -2.80 1.88 20.68
N ALA A 275 -1.49 1.65 20.60
CA ALA A 275 -0.72 0.91 21.61
C ALA A 275 -0.65 1.64 22.96
N GLN A 276 -0.78 2.97 22.95
CA GLN A 276 -0.82 3.80 24.17
C GLN A 276 -2.10 3.63 24.98
N ARG A 277 -3.14 2.99 24.42
CA ARG A 277 -4.41 2.82 25.10
C ARG A 277 -4.31 1.84 26.29
N PRO A 278 -5.05 2.09 27.38
CA PRO A 278 -5.00 1.26 28.57
C PRO A 278 -5.60 -0.14 28.35
N GLU A 279 -6.47 -0.33 27.35
CA GLU A 279 -7.12 -1.62 27.09
C GLU A 279 -6.21 -2.64 26.39
N VAL A 280 -5.03 -2.23 25.89
CA VAL A 280 -4.10 -3.11 25.18
C VAL A 280 -3.40 -4.04 26.18
N SER A 281 -3.51 -5.35 25.96
CA SER A 281 -2.97 -6.36 26.87
C SER A 281 -1.43 -6.32 26.95
N PRO A 282 -0.81 -6.68 28.10
CA PRO A 282 0.65 -6.65 28.25
C PRO A 282 1.38 -7.53 27.22
N GLY A 283 0.85 -8.71 26.91
CA GLY A 283 1.43 -9.60 25.89
C GLY A 283 1.38 -9.00 24.49
N LEU A 284 0.32 -8.25 24.16
CA LEU A 284 0.25 -7.53 22.89
C LEU A 284 1.24 -6.35 22.87
N LYS A 285 1.41 -5.61 23.97
CA LYS A 285 2.42 -4.55 24.07
C LYS A 285 3.84 -5.09 23.85
N GLN A 286 4.18 -6.19 24.50
CA GLN A 286 5.49 -6.84 24.32
C GLN A 286 5.74 -7.23 22.86
N ALA A 287 4.73 -7.77 22.17
CA ALA A 287 4.84 -8.12 20.75
C ALA A 287 4.99 -6.90 19.83
N LEU A 288 4.52 -5.71 20.25
CA LEU A 288 4.59 -4.46 19.49
C LEU A 288 5.91 -3.69 19.70
N ASP A 289 6.62 -3.94 20.80
CA ASP A 289 7.88 -3.25 21.14
C ASP A 289 9.08 -3.70 20.30
N GLU A 290 8.94 -4.73 19.47
CA GLU A 290 10.02 -5.23 18.64
C GLU A 290 10.36 -4.31 17.45
N GLU A 291 11.65 -4.00 17.30
CA GLU A 291 12.17 -3.23 16.17
C GLU A 291 12.99 -4.11 15.21
N PHE A 292 12.69 -4.00 13.92
CA PHE A 292 13.30 -4.83 12.87
C PHE A 292 14.06 -3.99 11.82
N LEU A 293 13.84 -2.68 11.77
CA LEU A 293 14.48 -1.76 10.80
C LEU A 293 15.99 -1.89 10.72
N HIS A 294 16.65 -2.03 11.89
CA HIS A 294 18.09 -2.13 12.03
C HIS A 294 18.63 -3.56 11.99
N ARG A 295 17.78 -4.56 11.73
CA ARG A 295 18.21 -5.96 11.65
C ARG A 295 18.90 -6.24 10.33
N ASN A 296 19.94 -7.06 10.38
CA ASN A 296 20.79 -7.35 9.25
C ASN A 296 20.19 -8.48 8.38
N VAL A 297 20.17 -8.26 7.06
CA VAL A 297 19.82 -9.26 6.03
C VAL A 297 20.99 -9.62 5.12
N THR A 298 22.19 -9.07 5.37
CA THR A 298 23.36 -9.29 4.51
C THR A 298 23.76 -10.75 4.47
N TYR A 299 23.35 -11.52 5.49
CA TYR A 299 23.54 -12.95 5.54
C TYR A 299 22.79 -13.77 4.48
N LEU A 300 21.79 -13.16 3.85
CA LEU A 300 21.06 -13.74 2.73
C LEU A 300 21.52 -13.20 1.38
N THR A 301 22.28 -12.11 1.37
CA THR A 301 22.74 -11.45 0.15
C THR A 301 24.20 -11.79 -0.09
N ARG A 302 24.55 -12.33 -1.27
CA ARG A 302 25.92 -12.70 -1.65
C ARG A 302 26.90 -11.52 -1.80
N ASN A 303 26.63 -10.35 -1.21
CA ASN A 303 27.45 -9.17 -1.39
C ASN A 303 28.80 -9.34 -0.69
N ARG A 304 29.77 -9.92 -1.41
CA ARG A 304 31.12 -10.24 -0.92
C ARG A 304 31.94 -8.99 -0.59
N GLY A 305 31.55 -7.80 -1.05
CA GLY A 305 32.31 -6.56 -0.88
C GLY A 305 32.32 -6.02 0.55
N GLU A 306 31.16 -6.00 1.22
CA GLU A 306 31.06 -5.63 2.65
C GLU A 306 31.39 -6.80 3.57
N LEU A 307 31.28 -8.04 3.06
CA LEU A 307 31.67 -9.26 3.78
C LEU A 307 33.16 -9.60 3.62
N ALA A 308 33.92 -8.87 2.80
CA ALA A 308 35.37 -9.05 2.65
C ALA A 308 36.14 -8.50 3.86
N GLU A 309 35.55 -7.60 4.64
CA GLU A 309 36.08 -7.20 5.95
C GLU A 309 35.79 -8.27 7.04
N LEU A 310 35.03 -9.32 6.70
CA LEU A 310 34.60 -10.37 7.60
C LEU A 310 35.25 -11.71 7.26
N GLY A 311 36.49 -11.90 7.71
CA GLY A 311 37.07 -13.25 7.86
C GLY A 311 36.15 -14.22 8.61
N GLU A 312 35.22 -13.69 9.42
CA GLU A 312 34.18 -14.41 10.14
C GLU A 312 33.14 -15.13 9.27
N TRP A 313 32.89 -14.71 8.02
CA TRP A 313 31.81 -15.28 7.21
C TRP A 313 32.09 -16.70 6.70
N ASN A 314 33.32 -16.91 6.21
CA ASN A 314 33.77 -18.23 5.82
C ASN A 314 33.89 -19.14 7.05
N ASP A 315 34.33 -18.59 8.18
CA ASP A 315 34.36 -19.28 9.48
C ASP A 315 32.96 -19.68 9.97
N LEU A 316 31.95 -18.81 9.82
CA LEU A 316 30.57 -19.08 10.21
C LEU A 316 29.94 -20.18 9.33
N ILE A 317 30.19 -20.13 8.01
CA ILE A 317 29.77 -21.20 7.08
C ILE A 317 30.49 -22.52 7.37
N GLN A 318 31.76 -22.48 7.79
CA GLN A 318 32.51 -23.67 8.21
C GLN A 318 31.98 -24.26 9.52
N ARG A 319 31.65 -23.41 10.51
CA ARG A 319 31.12 -23.84 11.82
C ARG A 319 29.65 -24.26 11.75
N HIS A 320 28.87 -23.68 10.82
CA HIS A 320 27.45 -23.96 10.61
C HIS A 320 27.17 -24.29 9.12
N PRO A 321 27.54 -25.49 8.65
CA PRO A 321 27.39 -25.88 7.24
C PRO A 321 25.94 -25.90 6.76
N GLU A 322 24.98 -26.10 7.66
CA GLU A 322 23.54 -26.03 7.36
C GLU A 322 23.11 -24.63 6.93
N PHE A 323 23.65 -23.59 7.56
CA PHE A 323 23.42 -22.21 7.17
C PHE A 323 24.00 -21.91 5.79
N GLY A 324 25.22 -22.40 5.53
CA GLY A 324 25.83 -22.33 4.21
C GLY A 324 25.06 -23.09 3.12
N ARG A 325 24.31 -24.15 3.47
CA ARG A 325 23.40 -24.84 2.55
C ARG A 325 22.17 -23.98 2.24
N VAL A 326 21.51 -23.44 3.26
CA VAL A 326 20.31 -22.59 3.12
C VAL A 326 20.62 -21.34 2.29
N ALA A 327 21.73 -20.65 2.55
CA ALA A 327 22.17 -19.48 1.76
C ALA A 327 22.57 -19.81 0.30
N ARG A 328 22.82 -21.10 0.00
CA ARG A 328 23.19 -21.58 -1.34
C ARG A 328 22.05 -22.24 -2.10
N GLU A 329 20.91 -22.52 -1.45
CA GLU A 329 19.75 -23.12 -2.10
C GLU A 329 19.28 -22.23 -3.25
N ARG A 330 19.49 -22.72 -4.48
CA ARG A 330 19.11 -21.99 -5.67
C ARG A 330 17.60 -22.03 -5.83
N CYS A 331 17.06 -20.88 -6.19
CA CYS A 331 15.65 -20.64 -6.38
C CYS A 331 15.08 -21.32 -7.65
N GLU A 332 15.82 -22.23 -8.31
CA GLU A 332 15.50 -22.82 -9.63
C GLU A 332 14.13 -23.51 -9.71
N HIS A 333 13.60 -24.02 -8.59
CA HIS A 333 12.30 -24.73 -8.55
C HIS A 333 11.11 -23.87 -8.10
N TYR A 334 11.35 -22.71 -7.46
CA TYR A 334 10.27 -21.90 -6.85
C TYR A 334 9.61 -20.92 -7.83
N TRP A 335 10.32 -20.50 -8.89
CA TRP A 335 9.80 -19.54 -9.89
C TRP A 335 8.66 -20.07 -10.77
N ILE A 336 8.35 -21.37 -10.73
CA ILE A 336 7.56 -22.07 -11.78
C ILE A 336 6.22 -22.63 -11.27
N MET A 337 5.86 -22.46 -10.00
CA MET A 337 4.58 -22.99 -9.48
C MET A 337 3.43 -21.99 -9.51
N HIS A 338 3.49 -20.93 -10.31
CA HIS A 338 2.27 -20.29 -10.75
C HIS A 338 1.66 -21.22 -11.82
N PRO A 339 0.51 -21.87 -11.57
CA PRO A 339 -0.10 -22.74 -12.58
C PRO A 339 -0.16 -21.95 -13.90
N PRO A 340 0.29 -22.54 -15.03
CA PRO A 340 0.42 -21.81 -16.29
C PRO A 340 -0.89 -21.09 -16.55
N PRO A 341 -0.86 -19.77 -16.83
CA PRO A 341 -2.06 -18.98 -16.89
C PRO A 341 -2.91 -19.46 -18.06
N LEU A 342 -3.87 -20.34 -17.79
CA LEU A 342 -5.04 -20.49 -18.65
C LEU A 342 -5.65 -19.10 -18.73
N ARG A 343 -5.69 -18.54 -19.94
CA ARG A 343 -6.07 -17.14 -20.23
C ARG A 343 -7.09 -16.63 -19.22
N LYS A 344 -6.74 -15.58 -18.47
CA LYS A 344 -7.54 -14.94 -17.41
C LYS A 344 -7.66 -15.72 -16.09
N THR A 345 -6.64 -16.45 -15.64
CA THR A 345 -6.64 -17.04 -14.29
C THR A 345 -6.61 -15.91 -13.27
N LYS A 346 -7.78 -15.59 -12.70
CA LYS A 346 -7.91 -14.61 -11.62
C LYS A 346 -7.20 -15.14 -10.38
N TYR A 347 -6.61 -14.27 -9.58
CA TYR A 347 -5.97 -14.62 -8.29
C TYR A 347 -6.82 -15.59 -7.44
N ARG A 348 -8.15 -15.40 -7.39
CA ARG A 348 -9.09 -16.30 -6.71
C ARG A 348 -8.96 -17.78 -7.12
N CYS A 349 -8.64 -18.06 -8.39
CA CYS A 349 -8.49 -19.41 -8.91
C CYS A 349 -7.19 -20.10 -8.49
N VAL A 350 -6.16 -19.34 -8.11
CA VAL A 350 -4.84 -19.88 -7.75
C VAL A 350 -4.53 -19.74 -6.26
N ARG A 351 -5.27 -18.87 -5.55
CA ARG A 351 -5.11 -18.59 -4.11
C ARG A 351 -4.95 -19.84 -3.25
N HIS A 352 -5.78 -20.86 -3.48
CA HIS A 352 -5.77 -22.10 -2.70
C HIS A 352 -4.55 -23.01 -2.96
N ARG A 353 -3.75 -22.72 -3.99
CA ARG A 353 -2.52 -23.46 -4.34
C ARG A 353 -1.25 -22.75 -3.88
N LEU A 354 -1.39 -21.50 -3.43
CA LEU A 354 -0.27 -20.70 -2.95
C LEU A 354 -0.03 -20.96 -1.46
N PRO A 355 1.21 -20.83 -0.97
CA PRO A 355 1.51 -20.91 0.45
C PRO A 355 0.67 -19.92 1.28
N SER A 356 0.20 -20.34 2.45
CA SER A 356 -0.64 -19.51 3.33
C SER A 356 0.02 -18.19 3.71
N ASP A 357 1.31 -18.23 4.02
CA ASP A 357 2.07 -17.08 4.50
C ASP A 357 2.26 -16.06 3.37
N PHE A 358 2.48 -16.54 2.15
CA PHE A 358 2.53 -15.71 0.96
C PHE A 358 1.17 -15.07 0.65
N VAL A 359 0.07 -15.83 0.72
CA VAL A 359 -1.29 -15.32 0.52
C VAL A 359 -1.61 -14.23 1.53
N TRP A 360 -1.28 -14.46 2.81
CA TRP A 360 -1.46 -13.48 3.86
C TRP A 360 -0.66 -12.20 3.60
N LEU A 361 0.63 -12.31 3.25
CA LEU A 361 1.49 -11.15 2.97
C LEU A 361 0.99 -10.34 1.77
N LEU A 362 0.58 -11.03 0.69
CA LEU A 362 0.02 -10.40 -0.50
C LEU A 362 -1.27 -9.63 -0.18
N GLU A 363 -2.20 -10.25 0.55
CA GLU A 363 -3.46 -9.61 0.95
C GLU A 363 -3.21 -8.43 1.89
N PHE A 364 -2.29 -8.58 2.84
CA PHE A 364 -1.86 -7.50 3.72
C PHE A 364 -1.29 -6.31 2.95
N LEU A 365 -0.32 -6.53 2.05
CA LEU A 365 0.25 -5.45 1.26
C LEU A 365 -0.76 -4.80 0.32
N ALA A 366 -1.70 -5.59 -0.23
CA ALA A 366 -2.77 -5.06 -1.05
C ALA A 366 -3.67 -4.09 -0.27
N THR A 367 -3.99 -4.42 0.99
CA THR A 367 -4.69 -3.51 1.92
C THR A 367 -3.89 -2.24 2.18
N VAL A 368 -2.58 -2.35 2.49
CA VAL A 368 -1.71 -1.19 2.77
C VAL A 368 -1.67 -0.20 1.61
N VAL A 369 -1.64 -0.68 0.36
CA VAL A 369 -1.60 0.18 -0.84
C VAL A 369 -2.97 0.44 -1.45
N HIS A 370 -4.06 0.16 -0.72
CA HIS A 370 -5.45 0.38 -1.14
C HIS A 370 -5.79 -0.21 -2.53
N CYS A 371 -5.38 -1.45 -2.79
CA CYS A 371 -5.67 -2.15 -4.05
C CYS A 371 -6.26 -3.54 -3.82
N GLU A 372 -6.88 -4.11 -4.86
CA GLU A 372 -7.32 -5.50 -4.82
C GLU A 372 -6.11 -6.45 -4.86
N ALA A 373 -6.09 -7.45 -3.98
CA ALA A 373 -5.02 -8.46 -3.95
C ALA A 373 -4.80 -9.15 -5.31
N GLY A 374 -5.86 -9.32 -6.10
CA GLY A 374 -5.75 -9.88 -7.44
C GLY A 374 -4.98 -9.00 -8.44
N LYS A 375 -5.01 -7.68 -8.25
CA LYS A 375 -4.27 -6.72 -9.08
C LYS A 375 -2.81 -6.65 -8.67
N LEU A 376 -2.54 -6.61 -7.36
CA LEU A 376 -1.17 -6.72 -6.85
C LEU A 376 -0.50 -8.03 -7.32
N TYR A 377 -1.22 -9.15 -7.24
CA TYR A 377 -0.75 -10.43 -7.74
C TYR A 377 -0.49 -10.42 -9.25
N ALA A 378 -1.36 -9.77 -10.03
CA ALA A 378 -1.19 -9.67 -11.48
C ALA A 378 0.06 -8.84 -11.84
N ASP A 379 0.31 -7.74 -11.13
CA ASP A 379 1.51 -6.92 -11.34
C ASP A 379 2.77 -7.70 -10.93
N LEU A 380 2.76 -8.39 -9.79
CA LEU A 380 3.86 -9.29 -9.37
C LEU A 380 4.19 -10.33 -10.46
N VAL A 381 3.19 -11.06 -10.97
CA VAL A 381 3.38 -12.07 -12.03
C VAL A 381 3.90 -11.43 -13.33
N SER A 382 3.51 -10.18 -13.62
CA SER A 382 4.04 -9.42 -14.76
C SER A 382 5.53 -9.10 -14.58
N LEU A 383 5.93 -8.65 -13.38
CA LEU A 383 7.33 -8.37 -13.04
C LEU A 383 8.19 -9.64 -13.10
N GLU A 384 7.68 -10.76 -12.61
CA GLU A 384 8.37 -12.06 -12.67
C GLU A 384 8.60 -12.54 -14.10
N LYS A 385 7.60 -12.39 -14.99
CA LYS A 385 7.79 -12.73 -16.42
C LYS A 385 8.87 -11.87 -17.06
N LYS A 386 8.87 -10.57 -16.77
CA LYS A 386 9.88 -9.62 -17.27
C LYS A 386 11.30 -9.97 -16.80
N SER A 387 11.47 -10.45 -15.56
CA SER A 387 12.77 -10.85 -15.03
C SER A 387 13.26 -12.21 -15.56
N ILE A 388 12.34 -13.14 -15.87
CA ILE A 388 12.67 -14.46 -16.44
C ILE A 388 13.07 -14.38 -17.92
N ILE A 389 12.37 -13.58 -18.74
CA ILE A 389 12.61 -13.49 -20.20
C ILE A 389 14.08 -13.11 -20.50
N ARG A 390 14.70 -12.27 -19.67
CA ARG A 390 16.07 -11.81 -19.84
C ARG A 390 17.16 -12.82 -19.44
N ARG A 391 16.82 -13.91 -18.73
CA ARG A 391 17.78 -15.00 -18.44
C ARG A 391 17.99 -15.95 -19.62
N ARG A 392 17.13 -15.89 -20.64
CA ARG A 392 17.16 -16.78 -21.81
C ARG A 392 17.67 -16.10 -23.09
N SER A 393 17.86 -14.78 -23.06
CA SER A 393 18.52 -13.96 -24.08
C SER A 393 19.95 -13.66 -23.64
#